data_AF-A0A814J4S4-F1
#
_entry.id   AF-A0A814J4S4-F1
#
_cell.length_a   1.000
_cell.length_b   1.000
_cell.length_c   1.000
_cell.angle_alpha   90.00
_cell.angle_beta   90.00
_cell.angle_gamma   90.00
#
_symmetry.space_group_name_H-M   'P 1'
#
loop_
_entity.id
_entity.type
_entity.pdbx_description
1 polymer ?
#
loop_
_entity_poly.entity_id
_entity_poly.type
_entity_poly.pdbx_seq_one_letter_code
_entity_poly.pdbx_strand_id
1 'polypeptide(L)'
;MLSACTTSVDLNLDVPRLKALFYSTGKSILSGSCDVANIKSNGVSDVIASDLVAKVVNVATSGIGTVKVLCVDECNIRADSISTVYYRGPIKREQTNGLAKIKQW
;
A
#
# COMPACT_ATOMS: atom_id res chain seq x y z
N MET A 1 2.10 -22.33 13.41
CA MET A 1 2.22 -21.36 14.50
C MET A 1 2.06 -19.96 13.90
N LEU A 2 0.86 -19.40 13.93
CA LEU A 2 0.61 -18.00 13.55
C LEU A 2 1.01 -17.16 14.75
N SER A 3 2.24 -16.61 14.74
CA SER A 3 2.55 -15.51 15.65
C SER A 3 1.76 -14.30 15.16
N ALA A 4 0.68 -13.96 15.86
CA ALA A 4 -0.07 -12.75 15.61
C ALA A 4 0.78 -11.57 16.09
N CYS A 5 1.69 -11.09 15.24
CA CYS A 5 2.32 -9.80 15.47
C CYS A 5 1.26 -8.74 15.14
N THR A 6 0.73 -8.08 16.16
CA THR A 6 -0.12 -6.90 15.98
C THR A 6 0.78 -5.68 15.92
N THR A 7 0.73 -4.92 14.82
CA THR A 7 1.63 -3.78 14.63
C THR A 7 0.82 -2.52 14.35
N SER A 8 1.17 -1.44 15.07
CA SER A 8 0.83 -0.07 14.71
C SER A 8 2.11 0.64 14.30
N VAL A 9 2.15 1.16 13.08
CA VAL A 9 3.28 1.93 12.57
C VAL A 9 2.76 3.30 12.15
N ASP A 10 3.40 4.37 12.65
CA ASP A 10 3.14 5.73 12.21
C ASP A 10 4.49 6.37 11.87
N LEU A 11 4.69 6.68 10.59
CA LEU A 11 5.95 7.21 10.08
C LEU A 11 5.70 8.44 9.20
N ASN A 12 6.46 9.49 9.46
CA ASN A 12 6.60 10.66 8.59
C ASN A 12 8.01 10.66 8.01
N LEU A 13 8.13 10.57 6.69
CA LEU A 13 9.39 10.30 6.01
C LEU A 13 9.57 11.25 4.83
N ASP A 14 10.78 11.81 4.69
CA ASP A 14 11.23 12.47 3.47
C ASP A 14 12.48 11.74 2.96
N VAL A 15 12.27 10.85 1.99
CA VAL A 15 13.31 9.92 1.52
C VAL A 15 13.21 9.73 0.01
N PRO A 16 14.30 9.52 -0.73
CA PRO A 16 14.20 9.23 -2.16
C PRO A 16 13.41 7.94 -2.44
N ARG A 17 13.55 6.93 -1.58
CA ARG A 17 12.94 5.61 -1.78
C ARG A 17 12.39 5.03 -0.49
N LEU A 18 11.14 4.59 -0.52
CA LEU A 18 10.49 3.84 0.55
C LEU A 18 10.29 2.37 0.13
N LYS A 19 10.63 1.46 1.03
CA LYS A 19 10.30 0.03 0.93
C LYS A 19 9.60 -0.40 2.21
N ALA A 20 8.30 -0.68 2.13
CA ALA A 20 7.47 -1.08 3.25
C ALA A 20 6.93 -2.49 3.03
N LEU A 21 7.21 -3.40 3.97
CA LEU A 21 6.80 -4.80 3.92
C LEU A 21 5.97 -5.13 5.17
N PHE A 22 4.70 -5.43 4.99
CA PHE A 22 3.77 -5.74 6.08
C PHE A 22 3.31 -7.19 6.01
N TYR A 23 3.64 -7.97 7.05
CA TYR A 23 3.23 -9.37 7.22
C TYR A 23 2.36 -9.58 8.47
N SER A 24 2.13 -8.51 9.23
CA SER A 24 1.43 -8.50 10.51
C SER A 24 -0.06 -8.23 10.35
N THR A 25 -0.78 -8.31 11.48
CA THR A 25 -2.12 -7.77 11.60
C THR A 25 -2.05 -6.35 12.16
N GLY A 26 -2.82 -5.41 11.64
CA GLY A 26 -2.89 -4.06 12.22
C GLY A 26 -2.93 -2.94 11.20
N LYS A 27 -2.42 -1.76 11.59
CA LYS A 27 -2.55 -0.53 10.80
C LYS A 27 -1.22 0.17 10.69
N SER A 28 -0.89 0.60 9.48
CA SER A 28 0.28 1.42 9.20
C SER A 28 -0.16 2.73 8.56
N ILE A 29 0.32 3.85 9.09
CA ILE A 29 0.11 5.20 8.57
C ILE A 29 1.47 5.70 8.07
N LEU A 30 1.52 6.09 6.80
CA LEU A 30 2.72 6.57 6.13
C LEU A 30 2.43 7.96 5.56
N SER A 31 3.28 8.92 5.87
CA SER A 31 3.16 10.32 5.44
C SER A 31 4.50 10.91 5.00
N GLY A 32 4.46 12.04 4.30
CA GLY A 32 5.65 12.77 3.83
C GLY A 32 5.84 12.67 2.31
N SER A 33 7.08 12.50 1.85
CA SER A 33 7.43 12.49 0.42
C SER A 33 8.47 11.44 0.05
N CYS A 34 8.32 10.89 -1.15
CA CYS A 34 9.39 10.12 -1.79
C CYS A 34 9.32 10.13 -3.32
N ASP A 35 10.42 9.77 -4.00
CA ASP A 35 10.35 9.55 -5.45
C ASP A 35 9.71 8.20 -5.76
N VAL A 36 10.05 7.16 -5.01
CA VAL A 36 9.56 5.79 -5.26
C VAL A 36 9.10 5.11 -3.97
N ALA A 37 7.83 4.74 -3.90
CA ALA A 37 7.26 3.92 -2.83
C ALA A 37 7.01 2.48 -3.33
N ASN A 38 7.59 1.50 -2.64
CA ASN A 38 7.30 0.08 -2.86
C ASN A 38 6.61 -0.48 -1.61
N ILE A 39 5.33 -0.79 -1.72
CA ILE A 39 4.48 -1.23 -0.61
C ILE A 39 4.03 -2.66 -0.88
N LYS A 40 4.35 -3.55 0.06
CA LYS A 40 3.87 -4.93 0.05
C LYS A 40 3.05 -5.23 1.30
N SER A 41 1.83 -5.75 1.12
CA SER A 41 0.92 -6.10 2.21
C SER A 41 0.43 -7.54 2.07
N ASN A 42 0.86 -8.40 3.00
CA ASN A 42 0.61 -9.84 2.95
C ASN A 42 -0.14 -10.36 4.20
N GLY A 43 -0.39 -9.51 5.19
CA GLY A 43 -1.10 -9.85 6.43
C GLY A 43 -2.58 -9.50 6.41
N VAL A 44 -3.17 -9.32 7.59
CA VAL A 44 -4.52 -8.78 7.78
C VAL A 44 -4.38 -7.34 8.24
N SER A 45 -4.12 -6.41 7.32
CA SER A 45 -3.66 -5.08 7.68
C SER A 45 -4.14 -3.99 6.75
N ASP A 46 -4.33 -2.81 7.34
CA ASP A 46 -4.57 -1.58 6.60
C ASP A 46 -3.27 -0.78 6.47
N VAL A 47 -2.93 -0.38 5.24
CA VAL A 47 -1.81 0.52 4.94
C VAL A 47 -2.39 1.82 4.39
N ILE A 48 -2.32 2.88 5.20
CA ILE A 48 -2.83 4.20 4.88
C ILE A 48 -1.66 5.11 4.54
N ALA A 49 -1.46 5.35 3.25
CA ALA A 49 -0.43 6.21 2.68
C ALA A 49 -1.07 7.31 1.80
N SER A 50 -2.22 7.84 2.23
CA SER A 50 -2.90 8.94 1.54
C SER A 50 -2.14 10.26 1.60
N ASP A 51 -1.34 10.43 2.65
CA ASP A 51 -0.57 11.64 2.94
C ASP A 51 0.92 11.46 2.62
N LEU A 52 1.29 10.35 1.96
CA LEU A 52 2.62 10.11 1.41
C LEU A 52 2.59 10.47 -0.08
N VAL A 53 3.16 11.61 -0.45
CA VAL A 53 3.26 12.04 -1.84
C VAL A 53 4.43 11.33 -2.50
N ALA A 54 4.14 10.35 -3.34
CA ALA A 54 5.15 9.61 -4.10
C ALA A 54 5.05 9.91 -5.60
N LYS A 55 6.17 10.07 -6.31
CA LYS A 55 6.12 10.17 -7.79
C LYS A 55 5.64 8.85 -8.39
N VAL A 56 6.30 7.76 -8.01
CA VAL A 56 5.97 6.40 -8.43
C VAL A 56 5.56 5.56 -7.21
N VAL A 57 4.42 4.89 -7.31
CA VAL A 57 3.93 3.94 -6.31
C VAL A 57 3.78 2.56 -6.93
N ASN A 58 4.42 1.58 -6.30
CA ASN A 58 4.24 0.16 -6.60
C ASN A 58 3.57 -0.53 -5.41
N VAL A 59 2.35 -1.05 -5.61
CA VAL A 59 1.61 -1.82 -4.62
C VAL A 59 1.53 -3.28 -5.03
N ALA A 60 1.90 -4.17 -4.11
CA ALA A 60 1.62 -5.60 -4.20
C ALA A 60 0.92 -6.05 -2.92
N THR A 61 -0.35 -6.43 -2.99
CA THR A 61 -1.08 -6.96 -1.84
C THR A 61 -1.59 -8.36 -2.12
N SER A 62 -1.39 -9.28 -1.19
CA SER A 62 -1.95 -10.65 -1.24
C SER A 62 -2.69 -11.02 0.05
N GLY A 63 -2.83 -10.06 0.97
CA GLY A 63 -3.47 -10.23 2.26
C GLY A 63 -4.96 -9.86 2.27
N ILE A 64 -5.47 -9.58 3.46
CA ILE A 64 -6.81 -9.06 3.69
C ILE A 64 -6.69 -7.64 4.25
N GLY A 65 -7.50 -6.71 3.75
CA GLY A 65 -7.54 -5.34 4.25
C GLY A 65 -7.43 -4.29 3.16
N THR A 66 -7.05 -3.09 3.56
CA THR A 66 -7.08 -1.90 2.71
C THR A 66 -5.68 -1.37 2.46
N VAL A 67 -5.37 -1.04 1.21
CA VAL A 67 -4.17 -0.24 0.89
C VAL A 67 -4.64 1.06 0.26
N LYS A 68 -4.20 2.20 0.77
CA LYS A 68 -4.60 3.51 0.27
C LYS A 68 -3.35 4.33 -0.06
N VAL A 69 -3.20 4.75 -1.31
CA VAL A 69 -1.96 5.38 -1.79
C VAL A 69 -2.23 6.62 -2.65
N LEU A 70 -1.25 7.52 -2.69
CA LEU A 70 -1.19 8.69 -3.56
C LEU A 70 0.07 8.64 -4.42
N CYS A 71 -0.09 8.73 -5.74
CA CYS A 71 0.99 8.88 -6.71
C CYS A 71 0.82 10.16 -7.53
N VAL A 72 1.93 10.77 -7.95
CA VAL A 72 1.93 11.95 -8.82
C VAL A 72 2.03 11.54 -10.30
N ASP A 73 2.96 10.63 -10.61
CA ASP A 73 3.28 10.27 -11.99
C ASP A 73 2.77 8.89 -12.38
N GLU A 74 2.99 7.89 -11.52
CA GLU A 74 2.75 6.49 -11.88
C GLU A 74 2.32 5.63 -10.69
N CYS A 75 1.15 4.99 -10.82
CA CYS A 75 0.68 3.92 -9.95
C CYS A 75 0.72 2.57 -10.69
N ASN A 76 1.43 1.60 -10.09
CA ASN A 76 1.41 0.20 -10.49
C ASN A 76 0.84 -0.64 -9.35
N ILE A 77 -0.33 -1.25 -9.58
CA ILE A 77 -1.07 -1.95 -8.53
C ILE A 77 -1.30 -3.40 -8.94
N ARG A 78 -0.86 -4.31 -8.08
CA ARG A 78 -1.23 -5.72 -8.12
C ARG A 78 -1.93 -6.09 -6.81
N ALA A 79 -3.19 -6.47 -6.92
CA ALA A 79 -4.01 -6.87 -5.79
C ALA A 79 -4.52 -8.31 -5.97
N ASP A 80 -4.07 -9.18 -5.08
CA ASP A 80 -4.46 -10.57 -4.96
C ASP A 80 -5.29 -10.73 -3.65
N SER A 81 -6.11 -11.79 -3.56
CA SER A 81 -6.91 -12.16 -2.36
C SER A 81 -8.14 -11.27 -2.07
N ILE A 82 -8.39 -10.88 -0.81
CA ILE A 82 -9.59 -10.16 -0.35
C ILE A 82 -9.16 -8.79 0.17
N SER A 83 -8.66 -7.95 -0.74
CA SER A 83 -8.16 -6.62 -0.41
C SER A 83 -8.84 -5.54 -1.24
N THR A 84 -8.93 -4.33 -0.71
CA THR A 84 -9.32 -3.15 -1.49
C THR A 84 -8.16 -2.18 -1.56
N VAL A 85 -7.72 -1.84 -2.78
CA VAL A 85 -6.71 -0.82 -3.01
C VAL A 85 -7.39 0.46 -3.48
N TYR A 86 -7.25 1.51 -2.69
CA TYR A 86 -7.62 2.87 -3.07
C TYR A 86 -6.38 3.61 -3.59
N TYR A 87 -6.50 4.27 -4.73
CA TYR A 87 -5.39 5.02 -5.30
C TYR A 87 -5.83 6.37 -5.84
N ARG A 88 -4.96 7.36 -5.74
CA ARG A 88 -5.10 8.65 -6.42
C ARG A 88 -3.84 8.90 -7.24
N GLY A 89 -4.03 9.28 -8.50
CA GLY A 89 -2.96 9.53 -9.47
C GLY A 89 -3.07 8.66 -10.73
N PRO A 90 -2.16 8.82 -11.69
CA PRO A 90 -2.23 8.12 -12.97
C PRO A 90 -1.93 6.62 -12.81
N ILE A 91 -2.86 5.75 -13.21
CA ILE A 91 -2.64 4.31 -13.20
C ILE A 91 -1.98 3.85 -14.50
N LYS A 92 -0.88 3.10 -14.39
CA LYS A 92 -0.16 2.55 -15.55
C LYS A 92 -0.27 1.03 -15.63
N ARG A 93 -0.39 0.36 -14.48
CA ARG A 93 -0.63 -1.08 -14.42
C ARG A 93 -1.63 -1.39 -13.32
N GLU A 94 -2.62 -2.19 -13.69
CA GLU A 94 -3.63 -2.71 -12.79
C GLU A 94 -3.76 -4.22 -13.00
N GLN A 95 -3.64 -4.98 -11.91
CA GLN A 95 -3.91 -6.42 -11.92
C GLN A 95 -4.68 -6.80 -10.67
N THR A 96 -5.85 -7.41 -10.86
CA THR A 96 -6.71 -7.93 -9.79
C THR A 96 -6.93 -9.43 -9.95
N ASN A 97 -6.78 -10.18 -8.87
CA ASN A 97 -7.16 -11.58 -8.78
C ASN A 97 -8.03 -11.83 -7.52
N GLY A 98 -8.82 -12.92 -7.53
CA GLY A 98 -9.67 -13.28 -6.40
C GLY A 98 -10.83 -12.29 -6.19
N LEU A 99 -11.01 -11.83 -4.94
CA LEU A 99 -12.05 -10.88 -4.56
C LEU A 99 -11.51 -9.45 -4.39
N ALA A 100 -10.30 -9.19 -4.88
CA ALA A 100 -9.65 -7.90 -4.75
C ALA A 100 -10.39 -6.83 -5.56
N LYS A 101 -10.40 -5.60 -5.03
CA LYS A 101 -10.98 -4.43 -5.70
C LYS A 101 -9.94 -3.33 -5.77
N ILE A 102 -9.81 -2.68 -6.93
CA ILE A 102 -9.01 -1.48 -7.09
C ILE A 102 -9.97 -0.33 -7.38
N LYS A 103 -9.83 0.78 -6.66
CA LYS A 103 -10.75 1.91 -6.72
C LYS A 103 -9.97 3.22 -6.75
N GLN A 104 -10.32 4.08 -7.68
CA GLN A 104 -9.89 5.47 -7.63
C GLN A 104 -10.73 6.24 -6.59
N TRP A 105 -10.12 7.19 -5.89
CA TRP A 105 -10.76 8.06 -4.90
C TRP A 105 -10.34 9.52 -5.04
#